data_AF-A0A3D4EU33-F1
#
_entry.id   AF-A0A3D4EU33-F1
#
_cell.length_a   1.000
_cell.length_b   1.000
_cell.length_c   1.000
_cell.angle_alpha   90.00
_cell.angle_beta   90.00
_cell.angle_gamma   90.00
#
_symmetry.space_group_name_H-M   'P 1'
#
loop_
_entity.id
_entity.type
_entity.pdbx_description
1 polymer ?
#
loop_
_entity_poly.entity_id
_entity_poly.type
_entity_poly.pdbx_seq_one_letter_code
_entity_poly.pdbx_strand_id
1 'polypeptide(L)'
;ELLELLESEWLAKEISSKSPEGNADMPGAFLWDYRTLKKVLSPDELKVATIAFSLEPTGNIPLETDPLGDYYNLNSLRSKNSSQEVADKLQLSVEVVSMALTTIKSKLLTHRRNQIKTTSESTLTVKDLALVLRAQILRANHTGSSAHLDAAKTTANRILSNYWKPKKGLFRISANLTMVPARCHDAMVVGRSLNELYQATLDQHWLKSATAIVDHSIEQFGFSGEILTELAQEEQIVPLRQFSVSMIFGESTLGISDQTLSRLYALTKKEVYGGILDAHRRYIARQAEGRVVYHTDYISSCSLGDSALVAVLQGDISSQLGKQFIATL
;
A
#
# COMPACT_ATOMS: atom_id res chain seq x y z
N GLU A 1 3.55 3.57 -14.91
CA GLU A 1 3.52 2.10 -15.06
C GLU A 1 2.71 1.39 -13.96
N LEU A 2 3.23 1.10 -12.74
CA LEU A 2 2.46 0.29 -11.76
C LEU A 2 1.15 0.94 -11.30
N LEU A 3 1.15 2.22 -10.95
CA LEU A 3 -0.08 2.92 -10.55
C LEU A 3 -1.07 3.02 -11.71
N GLU A 4 -0.57 3.18 -12.93
CA GLU A 4 -1.41 3.23 -14.13
C GLU A 4 -2.06 1.86 -14.41
N LEU A 5 -1.33 0.76 -14.19
CA LEU A 5 -1.91 -0.59 -14.22
C LEU A 5 -2.97 -0.77 -13.13
N LEU A 6 -2.70 -0.28 -11.91
CA LEU A 6 -3.68 -0.32 -10.82
C LEU A 6 -4.94 0.47 -11.18
N GLU A 7 -4.83 1.63 -11.81
CA GLU A 7 -5.99 2.44 -12.19
C GLU A 7 -6.76 1.86 -13.38
N SER A 8 -6.07 1.55 -14.48
CA SER A 8 -6.68 1.12 -15.74
C SER A 8 -7.18 -0.31 -15.73
N GLU A 9 -6.60 -1.18 -14.90
CA GLU A 9 -7.03 -2.58 -14.79
C GLU A 9 -7.73 -2.88 -13.48
N TRP A 10 -7.09 -2.61 -12.34
CA TRP A 10 -7.60 -3.10 -11.06
C TRP A 10 -8.79 -2.28 -10.59
N LEU A 11 -8.61 -0.96 -10.49
CA LEU A 11 -9.65 -0.04 -10.03
C LEU A 11 -10.84 0.02 -10.99
N ALA A 12 -10.57 0.07 -12.30
CA ALA A 12 -11.60 0.14 -13.34
C ALA A 12 -12.46 -1.13 -13.44
N LYS A 13 -11.89 -2.31 -13.16
CA LYS A 13 -12.59 -3.61 -13.18
C LYS A 13 -13.00 -4.07 -11.78
N GLU A 14 -12.86 -3.21 -10.78
CA GLU A 14 -13.10 -3.49 -9.36
C GLU A 14 -12.36 -4.71 -8.79
N ILE A 15 -11.20 -5.05 -9.35
CA ILE A 15 -10.42 -6.22 -8.93
C ILE A 15 -9.68 -5.87 -7.63
N SER A 16 -9.95 -6.61 -6.56
CA SER A 16 -9.24 -6.50 -5.28
C SER A 16 -8.09 -7.49 -5.15
N SER A 17 -8.26 -8.69 -5.70
CA SER A 17 -7.24 -9.74 -5.66
C SER A 17 -7.25 -10.57 -6.95
N LYS A 18 -6.09 -11.13 -7.30
CA LYS A 18 -5.93 -12.15 -8.34
C LYS A 18 -5.12 -13.29 -7.76
N SER A 19 -5.72 -14.47 -7.71
CA SER A 19 -5.09 -15.65 -7.15
C SER A 19 -5.00 -16.76 -8.20
N PRO A 20 -3.88 -17.49 -8.27
CA PRO A 20 -3.78 -18.67 -9.11
C PRO A 20 -4.77 -19.75 -8.65
N GLU A 21 -5.42 -20.41 -9.59
CA GLU A 21 -6.18 -21.63 -9.33
C GLU A 21 -5.19 -22.79 -9.18
N GLY A 22 -5.27 -23.53 -8.06
CA GLY A 22 -4.40 -24.68 -7.80
C GLY A 22 -3.01 -24.30 -7.29
N ASN A 23 -2.01 -25.12 -7.62
CA ASN A 23 -0.65 -24.94 -7.11
C ASN A 23 0.12 -23.86 -7.90
N ALA A 24 0.31 -22.71 -7.26
CA ALA A 24 1.08 -21.58 -7.81
C ALA A 24 2.57 -21.89 -8.00
N ASP A 25 3.11 -22.83 -7.23
CA ASP A 25 4.55 -23.11 -7.15
C ASP A 25 5.01 -24.12 -8.22
N MET A 26 4.14 -24.47 -9.17
CA MET A 26 4.52 -25.34 -10.27
C MET A 26 5.61 -24.70 -11.16
N PRO A 27 6.56 -25.49 -11.71
CA PRO A 27 7.59 -24.95 -12.60
C PRO A 27 6.98 -24.28 -13.83
N GLY A 28 7.49 -23.10 -14.20
CA GLY A 28 6.98 -22.28 -15.31
C GLY A 28 5.84 -21.32 -14.91
N ALA A 29 5.41 -21.34 -13.64
CA ALA A 29 4.45 -20.41 -13.07
C ALA A 29 5.16 -19.15 -12.53
N PHE A 30 5.57 -19.17 -11.26
CA PHE A 30 6.34 -18.10 -10.62
C PHE A 30 7.83 -18.42 -10.54
N LEU A 31 8.16 -19.70 -10.41
CA LEU A 31 9.51 -20.24 -10.43
C LEU A 31 9.74 -21.05 -11.72
N TRP A 32 10.98 -21.11 -12.19
CA TRP A 32 11.29 -21.59 -13.54
C TRP A 32 12.33 -22.72 -13.50
N ASP A 33 11.97 -23.91 -13.95
CA ASP A 33 12.98 -24.91 -14.27
C ASP A 33 13.68 -24.56 -15.60
N TYR A 34 14.93 -24.96 -15.73
CA TYR A 34 15.74 -24.61 -16.90
C TYR A 34 15.26 -25.25 -18.20
N ARG A 35 14.50 -26.36 -18.14
CA ARG A 35 13.95 -27.02 -19.33
C ARG A 35 12.81 -26.19 -19.91
N THR A 36 11.95 -25.64 -19.06
CA THR A 36 10.88 -24.72 -19.46
C THR A 36 11.46 -23.44 -20.07
N LEU A 37 12.50 -22.87 -19.47
CA LEU A 37 13.19 -21.71 -20.03
C LEU A 37 13.74 -21.98 -21.45
N LYS A 38 14.39 -23.14 -21.67
CA LYS A 38 14.86 -23.57 -23.00
C LYS A 38 13.74 -23.78 -24.03
N LYS A 39 12.54 -24.15 -23.59
CA LYS A 39 11.38 -24.32 -24.48
C LYS A 39 10.76 -22.99 -24.88
N VAL A 40 10.75 -22.01 -23.98
CA VAL A 40 10.07 -20.73 -24.16
C VAL A 40 10.96 -19.68 -24.83
N LEU A 41 12.26 -19.69 -24.54
CA LEU A 41 13.22 -18.70 -25.02
C LEU A 41 14.11 -19.27 -26.14
N SER A 42 14.48 -18.41 -27.09
CA SER A 42 15.51 -18.75 -28.08
C SER A 42 16.88 -18.93 -27.40
N PRO A 43 17.86 -19.58 -28.05
CA PRO A 43 19.20 -19.73 -27.49
C PRO A 43 19.86 -18.40 -27.08
N ASP A 44 19.68 -17.33 -27.85
CA ASP A 44 20.28 -16.03 -27.53
C ASP A 44 19.50 -15.28 -26.45
N GLU A 45 18.17 -15.39 -26.45
CA GLU A 45 17.33 -14.89 -25.36
C GLU A 45 17.66 -15.58 -24.03
N LEU A 46 17.89 -16.90 -24.06
CA LEU A 46 18.28 -17.65 -22.88
C LEU A 46 19.64 -17.21 -22.35
N LYS A 47 20.64 -16.92 -23.21
CA LYS A 47 21.94 -16.37 -22.77
C LYS A 47 21.76 -15.03 -22.05
N VAL A 48 20.97 -14.12 -22.62
CA VAL A 48 20.66 -12.82 -22.00
C VAL A 48 19.97 -13.02 -20.66
N ALA A 49 18.92 -13.86 -20.61
CA ALA A 49 18.16 -14.15 -19.40
C ALA A 49 19.05 -14.77 -18.31
N THR A 50 19.91 -15.72 -18.67
CA THR A 50 20.83 -16.39 -17.75
C THR A 50 21.75 -15.40 -17.05
N ILE A 51 22.30 -14.42 -17.76
CA ILE A 51 23.16 -13.41 -17.13
C ILE A 51 22.32 -12.43 -16.32
N ALA A 52 21.24 -11.88 -16.90
CA ALA A 52 20.43 -10.86 -16.24
C ALA A 52 19.84 -11.33 -14.90
N PHE A 53 19.33 -12.56 -14.88
CA PHE A 53 18.66 -13.15 -13.72
C PHE A 53 19.52 -14.17 -12.97
N SER A 54 20.77 -14.37 -13.38
CA SER A 54 21.67 -15.38 -12.79
C SER A 54 21.00 -16.75 -12.73
N LEU A 55 20.47 -17.21 -13.86
CA LEU A 55 19.76 -18.49 -13.96
C LEU A 55 20.78 -19.63 -13.99
N GLU A 56 20.47 -20.72 -13.31
CA GLU A 56 21.30 -21.92 -13.30
C GLU A 56 20.51 -23.14 -13.77
N PRO A 57 21.14 -24.08 -14.50
CA PRO A 57 20.51 -25.36 -14.85
C PRO A 57 19.98 -26.14 -13.65
N THR A 58 20.62 -25.96 -12.50
CA THR A 58 20.31 -26.59 -11.19
C THR A 58 19.48 -25.70 -10.27
N GLY A 59 18.94 -24.59 -10.76
CA GLY A 59 18.19 -23.63 -9.96
C GLY A 59 19.08 -22.61 -9.25
N ASN A 60 18.51 -21.44 -8.95
CA ASN A 60 19.23 -20.30 -8.35
C ASN A 60 18.62 -19.85 -7.01
N ILE A 61 17.73 -20.65 -6.44
CA ILE A 61 17.09 -20.41 -5.15
C ILE A 61 17.99 -21.00 -4.05
N PRO A 62 18.52 -20.18 -3.12
CA PRO A 62 19.41 -20.67 -2.08
C PRO A 62 18.70 -21.58 -1.08
N LEU A 63 19.40 -22.62 -0.61
CA LEU A 63 18.89 -23.57 0.40
C LEU A 63 18.53 -22.89 1.72
N GLU A 64 19.18 -21.78 2.06
CA GLU A 64 18.87 -20.99 3.26
C GLU A 64 17.46 -20.39 3.21
N THR A 65 16.93 -20.17 1.99
CA THR A 65 15.57 -19.67 1.75
C THR A 65 14.57 -20.78 1.41
N ASP A 66 15.04 -22.01 1.20
CA ASP A 66 14.25 -23.21 0.91
C ASP A 66 14.78 -24.40 1.74
N PRO A 67 14.60 -24.37 3.08
CA PRO A 67 15.16 -25.39 3.96
C PRO A 67 14.49 -26.76 3.78
N LEU A 68 13.30 -26.82 3.16
CA LEU A 68 12.58 -28.06 2.87
C LEU A 68 12.96 -28.65 1.50
N GLY A 69 13.58 -27.86 0.63
CA GLY A 69 13.98 -28.29 -0.72
C GLY A 69 12.81 -28.34 -1.71
N ASP A 70 11.71 -27.65 -1.43
CA ASP A 70 10.50 -27.64 -2.25
C ASP A 70 10.74 -26.97 -3.62
N TYR A 71 11.76 -26.12 -3.71
CA TYR A 71 12.13 -25.34 -4.90
C TYR A 71 13.44 -25.81 -5.55
N TYR A 72 13.86 -27.04 -5.26
CA TYR A 72 15.02 -27.67 -5.87
C TYR A 72 14.95 -27.65 -7.41
N ASN A 73 16.05 -27.29 -8.08
CA ASN A 73 16.16 -27.07 -9.52
C ASN A 73 15.31 -25.94 -10.12
N LEU A 74 14.71 -25.08 -9.30
CA LEU A 74 13.94 -23.94 -9.79
C LEU A 74 14.73 -22.63 -9.72
N ASN A 75 14.41 -21.74 -10.65
CA ASN A 75 14.99 -20.41 -10.73
C ASN A 75 13.94 -19.34 -10.42
N SER A 76 14.35 -18.34 -9.66
CA SER A 76 13.66 -17.06 -9.56
C SER A 76 14.21 -16.09 -10.61
N LEU A 77 13.35 -15.23 -11.16
CA LEU A 77 13.76 -14.18 -12.13
C LEU A 77 14.34 -12.94 -11.41
N ARG A 78 15.08 -13.13 -10.32
CA ARG A 78 15.70 -12.04 -9.57
C ARG A 78 16.78 -11.38 -10.42
N SER A 79 16.59 -10.11 -10.76
CA SER A 79 17.63 -9.34 -11.46
C SER A 79 18.80 -9.09 -10.51
N LYS A 80 19.97 -9.65 -10.82
CA LYS A 80 21.22 -9.41 -10.09
C LYS A 80 22.15 -8.44 -10.83
N ASN A 81 21.99 -8.34 -12.14
CA ASN A 81 22.79 -7.47 -13.00
C ASN A 81 21.89 -6.39 -13.63
N SER A 82 22.42 -5.18 -13.74
CA SER A 82 21.86 -4.08 -14.52
C SER A 82 21.95 -4.36 -16.02
N SER A 83 21.16 -3.65 -16.84
CA SER A 83 21.24 -3.77 -18.30
C SER A 83 22.65 -3.45 -18.84
N GLN A 84 23.37 -2.53 -18.20
CA GLN A 84 24.74 -2.20 -18.57
C GLN A 84 25.69 -3.38 -18.34
N GLU A 85 25.66 -4.00 -17.16
CA GLU A 85 26.52 -5.15 -16.85
C GLU A 85 26.24 -6.36 -17.77
N VAL A 86 24.97 -6.56 -18.16
CA VAL A 86 24.60 -7.59 -19.13
C VAL A 86 25.14 -7.25 -20.53
N ALA A 87 25.04 -5.99 -20.94
CA ALA A 87 25.54 -5.49 -22.22
C ALA A 87 27.07 -5.69 -22.32
N ASP A 88 27.80 -5.30 -21.28
CA ASP A 88 29.27 -5.45 -21.23
C ASP A 88 29.69 -6.92 -21.31
N LYS A 89 29.03 -7.81 -20.54
CA LYS A 89 29.31 -9.25 -20.54
C LYS A 89 29.03 -9.93 -21.87
N LEU A 90 28.04 -9.44 -22.61
CA LEU A 90 27.64 -10.00 -23.90
C LEU A 90 28.22 -9.26 -25.10
N GLN A 91 28.96 -8.17 -24.88
CA GLN A 91 29.46 -7.29 -25.93
C GLN A 91 28.33 -6.78 -26.85
N LEU A 92 27.19 -6.43 -26.24
CA LEU A 92 26.01 -5.87 -26.90
C LEU A 92 25.83 -4.41 -26.48
N SER A 93 24.98 -3.67 -27.18
CA SER A 93 24.55 -2.35 -26.68
C SER A 93 23.48 -2.50 -25.60
N VAL A 94 23.36 -1.49 -24.74
CA VAL A 94 22.37 -1.45 -23.65
C VAL A 94 20.94 -1.45 -24.18
N GLU A 95 20.72 -0.81 -25.33
CA GLU A 95 19.42 -0.76 -26.01
C GLU A 95 19.02 -2.16 -26.48
N VAL A 96 19.95 -2.89 -27.11
CA VAL A 96 19.72 -4.28 -27.55
C VAL A 96 19.37 -5.17 -26.37
N VAL A 97 20.11 -5.08 -25.26
CA VAL A 97 19.82 -5.84 -24.03
C VAL A 97 18.46 -5.46 -23.46
N SER A 98 18.12 -4.17 -23.39
CA SER A 98 16.86 -3.70 -22.83
C SER A 98 15.66 -4.16 -23.65
N MET A 99 15.78 -4.15 -24.98
CA MET A 99 14.79 -4.73 -25.88
C MET A 99 14.68 -6.24 -25.70
N ALA A 100 15.80 -6.95 -25.63
CA ALA A 100 15.82 -8.41 -25.42
C ALA A 100 15.13 -8.79 -24.09
N LEU A 101 15.44 -8.09 -22.99
CA LEU A 101 14.82 -8.32 -21.68
C LEU A 101 13.31 -8.05 -21.70
N THR A 102 12.87 -7.05 -22.45
CA THR A 102 11.44 -6.76 -22.64
C THR A 102 10.74 -7.93 -23.35
N THR A 103 11.32 -8.41 -24.44
CA THR A 103 10.82 -9.58 -25.18
C THR A 103 10.80 -10.84 -24.32
N ILE A 104 11.88 -11.12 -23.58
CA ILE A 104 12.00 -12.27 -22.67
C ILE A 104 10.89 -12.22 -21.62
N LYS A 105 10.74 -11.10 -20.90
CA LYS A 105 9.69 -10.93 -19.88
C LYS A 105 8.30 -11.13 -20.48
N SER A 106 8.07 -10.63 -21.69
CA SER A 106 6.80 -10.82 -22.40
C SER A 106 6.53 -12.29 -22.73
N LYS A 107 7.52 -13.03 -23.25
CA LYS A 107 7.39 -14.47 -23.56
C LYS A 107 7.10 -15.31 -22.32
N LEU A 108 7.86 -15.08 -21.25
CA LEU A 108 7.67 -15.77 -19.96
C LEU A 108 6.30 -15.43 -19.36
N LEU A 109 5.88 -14.17 -19.43
CA LEU A 109 4.55 -13.75 -18.96
C LEU A 109 3.42 -14.44 -19.75
N THR A 110 3.54 -14.52 -21.07
CA THR A 110 2.57 -15.23 -21.94
C THR A 110 2.53 -16.72 -21.61
N HIS A 111 3.69 -17.36 -21.44
CA HIS A 111 3.74 -18.76 -21.02
C HIS A 111 3.01 -18.96 -19.69
N ARG A 112 3.33 -18.15 -18.68
CA ARG A 112 2.68 -18.20 -17.36
C ARG A 112 1.16 -18.04 -17.44
N ARG A 113 0.66 -17.09 -18.22
CA ARG A 113 -0.79 -16.86 -18.40
C ARG A 113 -1.51 -18.04 -19.06
N ASN A 114 -0.80 -18.83 -19.87
CA ASN A 114 -1.36 -20.03 -20.50
C ASN A 114 -1.32 -21.26 -19.57
N GLN A 115 -0.45 -21.26 -18.56
CA GLN A 115 -0.35 -22.37 -17.59
C GLN A 115 -1.25 -22.16 -16.38
N ILE A 116 -1.36 -20.92 -15.89
CA ILE A 116 -2.08 -20.60 -14.67
C ILE A 116 -3.40 -19.93 -15.02
N LYS A 117 -4.50 -20.61 -14.73
CA LYS A 117 -5.79 -19.95 -14.64
C LYS A 117 -5.84 -19.16 -13.32
N THR A 118 -6.35 -17.95 -13.36
CA THR A 118 -6.45 -17.09 -12.17
C THR A 118 -7.88 -16.74 -11.89
N THR A 119 -8.27 -16.81 -10.63
CA THR A 119 -9.53 -16.26 -10.12
C THR A 119 -9.29 -14.83 -9.68
N SER A 120 -10.23 -13.94 -10.02
CA SER A 120 -10.20 -12.55 -9.55
C SER A 120 -11.37 -12.32 -8.60
N GLU A 121 -11.12 -11.62 -7.50
CA GLU A 121 -12.18 -11.11 -6.65
C GLU A 121 -12.50 -9.66 -7.04
N SER A 122 -13.78 -9.33 -7.16
CA SER A 122 -14.25 -8.03 -7.64
C SER A 122 -14.83 -7.16 -6.53
N THR A 123 -14.27 -7.23 -5.32
CA THR A 123 -14.81 -6.52 -4.15
C THR A 123 -13.74 -5.62 -3.55
N LEU A 124 -13.66 -4.39 -4.05
CA LEU A 124 -12.79 -3.37 -3.48
C LEU A 124 -13.29 -2.95 -2.10
N THR A 125 -12.40 -2.98 -1.12
CA THR A 125 -12.64 -2.41 0.19
C THR A 125 -12.34 -0.91 0.19
N VAL A 126 -12.90 -0.19 1.17
CA VAL A 126 -12.57 1.23 1.37
C VAL A 126 -11.08 1.46 1.64
N LYS A 127 -10.41 0.48 2.28
CA LYS A 127 -8.97 0.50 2.51
C LYS A 127 -8.20 0.46 1.20
N ASP A 128 -8.59 -0.41 0.26
CA ASP A 128 -7.94 -0.51 -1.05
C ASP A 128 -8.01 0.84 -1.80
N LEU A 129 -9.19 1.47 -1.79
CA LEU A 129 -9.38 2.80 -2.37
C LEU A 129 -8.54 3.87 -1.67
N ALA A 130 -8.45 3.83 -0.34
CA ALA A 130 -7.65 4.79 0.42
C ALA A 130 -6.15 4.65 0.16
N LEU A 131 -5.65 3.43 -0.07
CA LEU A 131 -4.26 3.18 -0.47
C LEU A 131 -3.99 3.66 -1.91
N VAL A 132 -4.92 3.42 -2.84
CA VAL A 132 -4.84 3.94 -4.21
C VAL A 132 -4.86 5.48 -4.21
N LEU A 133 -5.77 6.09 -3.44
CA LEU A 133 -5.83 7.54 -3.25
C LEU A 133 -4.48 8.09 -2.80
N ARG A 134 -3.86 7.46 -1.81
CA ARG A 134 -2.55 7.88 -1.31
C ARG A 134 -1.46 7.79 -2.38
N ALA A 135 -1.43 6.70 -3.16
CA ALA A 135 -0.50 6.58 -4.28
C ALA A 135 -0.73 7.64 -5.35
N GLN A 136 -2.00 7.99 -5.64
CA GLN A 136 -2.36 9.06 -6.57
C GLN A 136 -1.90 10.43 -6.08
N ILE A 137 -2.05 10.73 -4.79
CA ILE A 137 -1.55 11.97 -4.17
C ILE A 137 -0.01 12.04 -4.32
N LEU A 138 0.70 10.97 -3.99
CA LEU A 138 2.16 10.92 -4.14
C LEU A 138 2.59 11.14 -5.60
N ARG A 139 1.91 10.55 -6.58
CA ARG A 139 2.16 10.81 -8.00
C ARG A 139 1.87 12.27 -8.36
N ALA A 140 0.75 12.83 -7.91
CA ALA A 140 0.39 14.22 -8.16
C ALA A 140 1.46 15.18 -7.61
N ASN A 141 1.91 14.97 -6.38
CA ASN A 141 2.95 15.79 -5.75
C ASN A 141 4.30 15.66 -6.45
N HIS A 142 4.68 14.45 -6.90
CA HIS A 142 5.91 14.24 -7.64
C HIS A 142 5.91 14.90 -9.02
N THR A 143 4.77 14.83 -9.72
CA THR A 143 4.66 15.27 -11.12
C THR A 143 4.19 16.71 -11.29
N GLY A 144 3.53 17.30 -10.29
CA GLY A 144 2.87 18.59 -10.38
C GLY A 144 1.66 18.63 -11.34
N SER A 145 1.22 17.49 -11.87
CA SER A 145 0.14 17.43 -12.87
C SER A 145 -1.24 17.55 -12.23
N SER A 146 -2.04 18.51 -12.71
CA SER A 146 -3.43 18.69 -12.29
C SER A 146 -4.28 17.46 -12.59
N ALA A 147 -4.06 16.79 -13.73
CA ALA A 147 -4.78 15.57 -14.08
C ALA A 147 -4.52 14.43 -13.09
N HIS A 148 -3.30 14.30 -12.58
CA HIS A 148 -2.98 13.31 -11.54
C HIS A 148 -3.66 13.65 -10.21
N LEU A 149 -3.76 14.93 -9.88
CA LEU A 149 -4.47 15.39 -8.68
C LEU A 149 -5.98 15.18 -8.79
N ASP A 150 -6.57 15.38 -9.98
CA ASP A 150 -7.99 15.15 -10.21
C ASP A 150 -8.36 13.65 -10.14
N ALA A 151 -7.44 12.76 -10.52
CA ALA A 151 -7.59 11.32 -10.25
C ALA A 151 -7.68 11.02 -8.75
N ALA A 152 -6.82 11.64 -7.93
CA ALA A 152 -6.89 11.53 -6.47
C ALA A 152 -8.23 12.05 -5.92
N LYS A 153 -8.68 13.24 -6.34
CA LYS A 153 -9.99 13.79 -5.92
C LYS A 153 -11.14 12.88 -6.31
N THR A 154 -11.09 12.26 -7.49
CA THR A 154 -12.11 11.32 -7.96
C THR A 154 -12.20 10.10 -7.05
N THR A 155 -11.07 9.52 -6.66
CA THR A 155 -11.03 8.40 -5.72
C THR A 155 -11.53 8.79 -4.33
N ALA A 156 -11.15 9.97 -3.83
CA ALA A 156 -11.64 10.49 -2.55
C ALA A 156 -13.16 10.70 -2.55
N ASN A 157 -13.70 11.28 -3.63
CA ASN A 157 -15.14 11.43 -3.81
C ASN A 157 -15.85 10.07 -3.84
N ARG A 158 -15.29 9.05 -4.53
CA ARG A 158 -15.83 7.69 -4.53
C ARG A 158 -15.89 7.08 -3.13
N ILE A 159 -14.84 7.28 -2.31
CA ILE A 159 -14.83 6.84 -0.90
C ILE A 159 -15.99 7.49 -0.15
N LEU A 160 -16.11 8.82 -0.23
CA LEU A 160 -17.13 9.57 0.51
C LEU A 160 -18.55 9.27 0.02
N SER A 161 -18.77 9.08 -1.28
CA SER A 161 -20.12 8.80 -1.81
C SER A 161 -20.59 7.38 -1.52
N ASN A 162 -19.68 6.40 -1.63
CA ASN A 162 -20.07 4.99 -1.63
C ASN A 162 -19.93 4.38 -0.23
N TYR A 163 -18.87 4.70 0.51
CA TYR A 163 -18.51 4.01 1.75
C TYR A 163 -18.78 4.82 3.01
N TRP A 164 -18.80 6.15 2.94
CA TRP A 164 -19.17 6.98 4.09
C TRP A 164 -20.67 7.27 4.09
N LYS A 165 -21.37 6.94 5.19
CA LYS A 165 -22.77 7.30 5.39
C LYS A 165 -22.91 8.09 6.70
N PRO A 166 -23.26 9.38 6.64
CA PRO A 166 -23.45 10.18 7.85
C PRO A 166 -24.34 9.46 8.87
N LYS A 167 -23.96 9.50 10.14
CA LYS A 167 -24.58 8.81 11.29
C LYS A 167 -24.46 7.28 11.33
N LYS A 168 -24.32 6.61 10.19
CA LYS A 168 -24.14 5.14 10.13
C LYS A 168 -22.67 4.73 10.16
N GLY A 169 -21.78 5.63 9.77
CA GLY A 169 -20.34 5.40 9.79
C GLY A 169 -19.76 5.05 8.43
N LEU A 170 -18.52 4.58 8.49
CA LEU A 170 -17.78 4.12 7.33
C LEU A 170 -18.06 2.62 7.13
N PHE A 171 -18.19 2.21 5.87
CA PHE A 171 -18.33 0.81 5.50
C PHE A 171 -17.03 0.32 4.87
N ARG A 172 -16.63 -0.92 5.18
CA ARG A 172 -15.52 -1.61 4.54
C ARG A 172 -15.88 -2.01 3.11
N ILE A 173 -17.08 -2.56 2.95
CA ILE A 173 -17.64 -3.04 1.69
C ILE A 173 -19.02 -2.40 1.53
N SER A 174 -19.28 -1.84 0.35
CA SER A 174 -20.58 -1.31 -0.04
C SER A 174 -20.91 -1.81 -1.45
N ALA A 175 -21.40 -3.05 -1.55
CA ALA A 175 -21.73 -3.69 -2.82
C ALA A 175 -23.03 -4.52 -2.71
N ASN A 176 -23.86 -4.47 -3.75
CA ASN A 176 -25.01 -5.37 -3.97
C ASN A 176 -25.85 -5.67 -2.70
N LEU A 177 -26.42 -4.61 -2.10
CA LEU A 177 -27.24 -4.63 -0.88
C LEU A 177 -26.52 -5.00 0.43
N THR A 178 -25.26 -5.44 0.35
CA THR A 178 -24.45 -5.77 1.54
C THR A 178 -23.61 -4.56 1.95
N MET A 179 -23.79 -4.15 3.21
CA MET A 179 -22.97 -3.15 3.86
C MET A 179 -22.25 -3.78 5.04
N VAL A 180 -20.93 -3.89 4.94
CA VAL A 180 -20.08 -4.40 6.03
C VAL A 180 -19.46 -3.21 6.74
N PRO A 181 -19.69 -3.01 8.05
CA PRO A 181 -19.05 -1.94 8.80
C PRO A 181 -17.53 -1.92 8.62
N ALA A 182 -16.95 -0.71 8.56
CA ALA A 182 -15.51 -0.54 8.55
C ALA A 182 -14.93 -0.90 9.93
N ARG A 183 -13.71 -1.43 9.96
CA ARG A 183 -12.94 -1.57 11.20
C ARG A 183 -12.24 -0.26 11.54
N CYS A 184 -11.73 -0.13 12.77
CA CYS A 184 -10.96 1.06 13.17
C CYS A 184 -9.79 1.32 12.21
N HIS A 185 -9.02 0.28 11.86
CA HIS A 185 -7.95 0.37 10.87
C HIS A 185 -8.43 1.01 9.55
N ASP A 186 -9.55 0.57 9.01
CA ASP A 186 -10.07 1.04 7.71
C ASP A 186 -10.39 2.54 7.78
N ALA A 187 -11.03 2.99 8.87
CA ALA A 187 -11.34 4.39 9.10
C ALA A 187 -10.08 5.26 9.27
N MET A 188 -9.06 4.75 9.97
CA MET A 188 -7.81 5.48 10.19
C MET A 188 -6.99 5.63 8.90
N VAL A 189 -6.97 4.61 8.04
CA VAL A 189 -6.35 4.71 6.70
C VAL A 189 -7.09 5.75 5.84
N VAL A 190 -8.43 5.74 5.83
CA VAL A 190 -9.21 6.74 5.09
C VAL A 190 -8.97 8.16 5.63
N GLY A 191 -9.01 8.33 6.95
CA GLY A 191 -8.74 9.60 7.62
C GLY A 191 -7.36 10.15 7.25
N ARG A 192 -6.34 9.27 7.21
CA ARG A 192 -5.00 9.63 6.73
C ARG A 192 -5.01 10.13 5.30
N SER A 193 -5.55 9.33 4.36
CA SER A 193 -5.49 9.67 2.94
C SER A 193 -6.26 10.94 2.61
N LEU A 194 -7.39 11.20 3.27
CA LEU A 194 -8.13 12.46 3.13
C LEU A 194 -7.38 13.65 3.73
N ASN A 195 -6.67 13.45 4.84
CA ASN A 195 -5.81 14.48 5.41
C ASN A 195 -4.60 14.79 4.50
N GLU A 196 -3.97 13.77 3.93
CA GLU A 196 -2.90 13.96 2.93
C GLU A 196 -3.44 14.67 1.66
N LEU A 197 -4.68 14.40 1.25
CA LEU A 197 -5.33 15.13 0.16
C LEU A 197 -5.60 16.59 0.51
N TYR A 198 -6.03 16.87 1.75
CA TYR A 198 -6.11 18.23 2.27
C TYR A 198 -4.75 18.94 2.16
N GLN A 199 -3.66 18.30 2.58
CA GLN A 199 -2.32 18.89 2.49
C GLN A 199 -1.91 19.18 1.05
N ALA A 200 -2.29 18.34 0.09
CA ALA A 200 -1.97 18.50 -1.33
C ALA A 200 -2.84 19.56 -2.05
N THR A 201 -3.99 19.94 -1.49
CA THR A 201 -4.99 20.80 -2.15
C THR A 201 -5.35 22.06 -1.39
N LEU A 202 -5.13 22.08 -0.08
CA LEU A 202 -5.64 23.03 0.90
C LEU A 202 -7.18 23.18 0.92
N ASP A 203 -7.91 22.23 0.31
CA ASP A 203 -9.36 22.23 0.32
C ASP A 203 -9.90 21.66 1.64
N GLN A 204 -10.49 22.56 2.43
CA GLN A 204 -11.03 22.28 3.76
C GLN A 204 -12.10 21.20 3.78
N HIS A 205 -12.75 20.89 2.65
CA HIS A 205 -13.70 19.79 2.57
C HIS A 205 -13.07 18.45 2.95
N TRP A 206 -11.81 18.21 2.55
CA TRP A 206 -11.10 16.97 2.84
C TRP A 206 -10.74 16.85 4.32
N LEU A 207 -10.26 17.93 4.95
CA LEU A 207 -9.96 17.96 6.37
C LEU A 207 -11.22 17.72 7.21
N LYS A 208 -12.33 18.36 6.85
CA LYS A 208 -13.64 18.17 7.52
C LYS A 208 -14.12 16.72 7.40
N SER A 209 -13.99 16.12 6.22
CA SER A 209 -14.38 14.73 5.98
C SER A 209 -13.50 13.74 6.75
N ALA A 210 -12.17 13.95 6.75
CA ALA A 210 -11.22 13.16 7.53
C ALA A 210 -11.57 13.20 9.03
N THR A 211 -11.80 14.41 9.55
CA THR A 211 -12.17 14.66 10.95
C THR A 211 -13.48 13.97 11.30
N ALA A 212 -14.51 14.09 10.47
CA ALA A 212 -15.82 13.47 10.74
C ALA A 212 -15.75 11.94 10.77
N ILE A 213 -14.97 11.33 9.88
CA ILE A 213 -14.77 9.87 9.85
C ILE A 213 -13.99 9.40 11.08
N VAL A 214 -12.92 10.11 11.45
CA VAL A 214 -12.07 9.76 12.60
C VAL A 214 -12.82 9.96 13.91
N ASP A 215 -13.56 11.06 14.07
CA ASP A 215 -14.38 11.31 15.28
C ASP A 215 -15.41 10.20 15.46
N HIS A 216 -16.15 9.88 14.41
CA HIS A 216 -17.13 8.79 14.46
C HIS A 216 -16.46 7.45 14.77
N SER A 217 -15.29 7.17 14.21
CA SER A 217 -14.53 5.95 14.50
C SER A 217 -14.11 5.89 15.98
N ILE A 218 -13.60 6.98 16.56
CA ILE A 218 -13.24 7.03 17.99
C ILE A 218 -14.45 6.75 18.88
N GLU A 219 -15.61 7.31 18.54
CA GLU A 219 -16.85 7.06 19.28
C GLU A 219 -17.27 5.58 19.22
N GLN A 220 -17.18 4.94 18.05
CA GLN A 220 -17.62 3.56 17.83
C GLN A 220 -16.68 2.52 18.46
N PHE A 221 -15.36 2.69 18.30
CA PHE A 221 -14.39 1.71 18.78
C PHE A 221 -13.98 1.96 20.24
N GLY A 222 -14.22 3.17 20.75
CA GLY A 222 -13.94 3.53 22.13
C GLY A 222 -12.44 3.53 22.45
N PHE A 223 -12.10 4.30 23.49
CA PHE A 223 -10.72 4.43 23.96
C PHE A 223 -10.75 4.60 25.48
N SER A 224 -10.73 3.49 26.21
CA SER A 224 -10.69 3.49 27.67
C SER A 224 -9.24 3.44 28.14
N GLY A 225 -8.50 4.53 27.93
CA GLY A 225 -7.19 4.79 28.55
C GLY A 225 -5.98 4.04 28.00
N GLU A 226 -6.15 3.13 27.03
CA GLU A 226 -5.06 2.32 26.50
C GLU A 226 -4.80 2.58 25.01
N ILE A 227 -5.69 2.14 24.12
CA ILE A 227 -5.55 2.19 22.65
C ILE A 227 -6.92 1.95 22.00
N LEU A 228 -7.10 2.33 20.73
CA LEU A 228 -8.32 2.06 19.96
C LEU A 228 -8.47 0.56 19.65
N THR A 229 -9.69 0.01 19.75
CA THR A 229 -9.98 -1.39 19.39
C THR A 229 -10.18 -1.57 17.89
N GLU A 230 -10.00 -2.80 17.39
CA GLU A 230 -10.28 -3.13 15.98
C GLU A 230 -11.76 -3.12 15.63
N LEU A 231 -12.58 -3.64 16.56
CA LEU A 231 -13.98 -3.98 16.36
C LEU A 231 -14.85 -3.23 17.36
N ALA A 232 -16.04 -2.84 16.90
CA ALA A 232 -17.05 -2.23 17.74
C ALA A 232 -17.54 -3.25 18.78
N GLN A 233 -18.11 -2.78 19.89
CA GLN A 233 -18.49 -3.65 20.99
C GLN A 233 -19.54 -4.71 20.58
N GLU A 234 -20.46 -4.33 19.70
CA GLU A 234 -21.50 -5.20 19.15
C GLU A 234 -20.97 -6.29 18.20
N GLU A 235 -19.76 -6.12 17.64
CA GLU A 235 -19.13 -7.10 16.75
C GLU A 235 -18.23 -8.09 17.51
N GLN A 236 -18.05 -7.89 18.82
CA GLN A 236 -17.22 -8.75 19.66
C GLN A 236 -17.99 -10.01 20.07
N ILE A 237 -17.76 -11.12 19.34
CA ILE A 237 -18.30 -12.45 19.70
C ILE A 237 -17.77 -12.91 21.07
N VAL A 238 -16.50 -12.64 21.33
CA VAL A 238 -15.86 -12.82 22.63
C VAL A 238 -15.62 -11.43 23.19
N PRO A 239 -15.96 -11.12 24.46
CA PRO A 239 -15.82 -9.81 25.07
C PRO A 239 -14.35 -9.48 25.41
N LEU A 240 -13.45 -9.82 24.50
CA LEU A 240 -12.05 -9.45 24.52
C LEU A 240 -11.88 -8.26 23.58
N ARG A 241 -11.25 -7.21 24.10
CA ARG A 241 -10.82 -6.08 23.27
C ARG A 241 -9.72 -6.58 22.34
N GLN A 242 -10.02 -6.60 21.04
CA GLN A 242 -9.06 -6.96 20.01
C GLN A 242 -8.28 -5.72 19.61
N PHE A 243 -6.96 -5.80 19.73
CA PHE A 243 -6.05 -4.70 19.43
C PHE A 243 -4.99 -5.14 18.42
N SER A 244 -4.79 -4.37 17.36
CA SER A 244 -3.64 -4.49 16.47
C SER A 244 -2.60 -3.43 16.84
N VAL A 245 -1.56 -3.85 17.55
CA VAL A 245 -0.56 -2.95 18.18
C VAL A 245 0.85 -3.08 17.61
N SER A 246 1.11 -4.12 16.82
CA SER A 246 2.43 -4.39 16.24
C SER A 246 2.29 -5.13 14.91
N MET A 247 3.03 -4.70 13.90
CA MET A 247 3.25 -5.46 12.67
C MET A 247 4.67 -5.26 12.13
N ILE A 248 5.30 -6.36 11.73
CA ILE A 248 6.67 -6.32 11.15
C ILE A 248 6.62 -5.89 9.68
N PHE A 249 5.66 -6.43 8.92
CA PHE A 249 5.55 -6.26 7.46
C PHE A 249 4.24 -5.61 7.00
N GLY A 250 3.66 -4.71 7.82
CA GLY A 250 2.39 -4.07 7.51
C GLY A 250 2.09 -2.88 8.42
N GLU A 251 0.81 -2.47 8.43
CA GLU A 251 0.30 -1.41 9.30
C GLU A 251 -0.52 -2.05 10.42
N SER A 252 -0.25 -1.69 11.67
CA SER A 252 -1.12 -1.97 12.81
C SER A 252 -2.09 -0.81 13.01
N THR A 253 -3.21 -1.06 13.70
CA THR A 253 -4.18 0.01 14.02
C THR A 253 -3.56 1.06 14.91
N LEU A 254 -2.73 0.68 15.88
CA LEU A 254 -1.97 1.63 16.69
C LEU A 254 -1.11 2.54 15.79
N GLY A 255 -0.28 1.96 14.93
CA GLY A 255 0.63 2.72 14.07
C GLY A 255 -0.10 3.65 13.10
N ILE A 256 -1.12 3.15 12.40
CA ILE A 256 -1.88 4.00 11.46
C ILE A 256 -2.71 5.06 12.19
N SER A 257 -3.30 4.73 13.35
CA SER A 257 -4.02 5.72 14.17
C SER A 257 -3.07 6.81 14.65
N ASP A 258 -1.86 6.45 15.07
CA ASP A 258 -0.85 7.42 15.49
C ASP A 258 -0.47 8.39 14.35
N GLN A 259 -0.25 7.86 13.15
CA GLN A 259 0.04 8.66 11.95
C GLN A 259 -1.11 9.60 11.57
N THR A 260 -2.36 9.14 11.68
CA THR A 260 -3.56 9.92 11.35
C THR A 260 -3.83 10.98 12.41
N LEU A 261 -3.87 10.57 13.68
CA LEU A 261 -4.21 11.43 14.82
C LEU A 261 -3.13 12.48 15.09
N SER A 262 -1.84 12.16 14.91
CA SER A 262 -0.77 13.17 15.08
C SER A 262 -0.97 14.36 14.16
N ARG A 263 -1.28 14.11 12.88
CA ARG A 263 -1.53 15.16 11.90
C ARG A 263 -2.83 15.91 12.17
N LEU A 264 -3.92 15.18 12.46
CA LEU A 264 -5.20 15.82 12.77
C LEU A 264 -5.11 16.65 14.04
N TYR A 265 -4.38 16.18 15.07
CA TYR A 265 -4.13 16.95 16.28
C TYR A 265 -3.31 18.21 15.98
N ALA A 266 -2.26 18.11 15.18
CA ALA A 266 -1.47 19.27 14.77
C ALA A 266 -2.33 20.35 14.07
N LEU A 267 -3.27 19.93 13.21
CA LEU A 267 -4.13 20.83 12.43
C LEU A 267 -5.35 21.36 13.20
N THR A 268 -5.93 20.56 14.11
CA THR A 268 -7.24 20.86 14.73
C THR A 268 -7.17 21.16 16.21
N LYS A 269 -6.08 20.76 16.89
CA LYS A 269 -5.90 20.87 18.35
C LYS A 269 -7.03 20.24 19.17
N LYS A 270 -7.73 19.24 18.62
CA LYS A 270 -8.75 18.48 19.36
C LYS A 270 -8.09 17.61 20.43
N GLU A 271 -8.35 17.92 21.69
CA GLU A 271 -7.74 17.24 22.86
C GLU A 271 -7.99 15.72 22.89
N VAL A 272 -9.11 15.25 22.35
CA VAL A 272 -9.38 13.80 22.25
C VAL A 272 -8.29 13.07 21.46
N TYR A 273 -7.75 13.68 20.40
CA TYR A 273 -6.65 13.09 19.64
C TYR A 273 -5.35 13.07 20.45
N GLY A 274 -5.04 14.17 21.15
CA GLY A 274 -3.87 14.26 22.04
C GLY A 274 -3.90 13.20 23.14
N GLY A 275 -5.05 12.99 23.78
CA GLY A 275 -5.23 11.96 24.79
C GLY A 275 -4.99 10.53 24.29
N ILE A 276 -5.37 10.25 23.04
CA ILE A 276 -5.11 8.95 22.39
C ILE A 276 -3.61 8.77 22.09
N LEU A 277 -2.98 9.80 21.51
CA LEU A 277 -1.54 9.80 21.20
C LEU A 277 -0.69 9.59 22.46
N ASP A 278 -1.06 10.21 23.58
CA ASP A 278 -0.35 10.02 24.84
C ASP A 278 -0.49 8.59 25.38
N ALA A 279 -1.61 7.90 25.14
CA ALA A 279 -1.74 6.50 25.50
C ALA A 279 -0.97 5.56 24.57
N HIS A 280 -0.92 5.86 23.26
CA HIS A 280 -0.02 5.13 22.34
C HIS A 280 1.42 5.18 22.83
N ARG A 281 1.91 6.37 23.20
CA ARG A 281 3.26 6.57 23.76
C ARG A 281 3.48 5.74 25.03
N ARG A 282 2.54 5.79 25.99
CA ARG A 282 2.62 4.99 27.22
C ARG A 282 2.63 3.48 26.94
N TYR A 283 1.84 3.03 25.97
CA TYR A 283 1.77 1.62 25.57
C TYR A 283 3.10 1.16 24.98
N ILE A 284 3.63 1.88 23.98
CA ILE A 284 4.87 1.51 23.29
C ILE A 284 6.08 1.58 24.23
N ALA A 285 6.15 2.60 25.10
CA ALA A 285 7.25 2.73 26.07
C ALA A 285 7.39 1.47 26.95
N ARG A 286 6.27 0.91 27.43
CA ARG A 286 6.27 -0.34 28.22
C ARG A 286 6.74 -1.54 27.40
N GLN A 287 6.40 -1.62 26.12
CA GLN A 287 6.81 -2.73 25.25
C GLN A 287 8.32 -2.68 24.94
N ALA A 288 8.86 -1.47 24.75
CA ALA A 288 10.26 -1.25 24.41
C ALA A 288 11.24 -1.66 25.52
N GLU A 289 10.80 -1.72 26.77
CA GLU A 289 11.62 -2.19 27.90
C GLU A 289 11.96 -3.69 27.82
N GLY A 290 11.10 -4.49 27.21
CA GLY A 290 11.24 -5.96 27.17
C GLY A 290 11.51 -6.56 25.80
N ARG A 291 11.40 -5.78 24.71
CA ARG A 291 11.52 -6.27 23.33
C ARG A 291 12.14 -5.22 22.42
N VAL A 292 13.00 -5.66 21.49
CA VAL A 292 13.45 -4.82 20.37
C VAL A 292 12.20 -4.37 19.59
N VAL A 293 12.13 -3.08 19.25
CA VAL A 293 10.94 -2.46 18.65
C VAL A 293 10.57 -3.14 17.32
N TYR A 294 9.49 -3.94 17.33
CA TYR A 294 8.89 -4.54 16.12
C TYR A 294 7.73 -3.68 15.57
N HIS A 295 7.88 -2.36 15.64
CA HIS A 295 6.82 -1.38 15.31
C HIS A 295 7.31 -0.40 14.23
N THR A 296 7.61 -0.90 13.03
CA THR A 296 8.11 -0.08 11.91
C THR A 296 7.11 1.01 11.49
N ASP A 297 5.81 0.72 11.62
CA ASP A 297 4.70 1.62 11.39
C ASP A 297 4.60 2.76 12.43
N TYR A 298 4.87 2.47 13.70
CA TYR A 298 4.97 3.49 14.75
C TYR A 298 6.26 4.31 14.64
N ILE A 299 7.40 3.71 14.32
CA ILE A 299 8.64 4.48 14.06
C ILE A 299 8.42 5.47 12.91
N SER A 300 7.71 5.05 11.86
CA SER A 300 7.28 5.93 10.79
C SER A 300 6.41 7.08 11.31
N SER A 301 5.52 6.85 12.28
CA SER A 301 4.71 7.90 12.90
C SER A 301 5.51 8.89 13.74
N CYS A 302 6.53 8.45 14.47
CA CYS A 302 7.43 9.34 15.22
C CYS A 302 8.08 10.39 14.30
N SER A 303 8.50 9.97 13.10
CA SER A 303 9.05 10.90 12.09
C SER A 303 8.06 11.98 11.63
N LEU A 304 6.76 11.78 11.92
CA LEU A 304 5.66 12.66 11.54
C LEU A 304 5.14 13.49 12.74
N GLY A 305 5.54 13.15 13.97
CA GLY A 305 4.98 13.65 15.22
C GLY A 305 5.96 14.41 16.13
N ASP A 306 7.26 14.39 15.85
CA ASP A 306 8.19 15.33 16.48
C ASP A 306 7.82 16.77 16.07
N SER A 307 8.01 17.73 16.98
CA SER A 307 7.79 19.16 16.74
C SER A 307 8.23 19.49 15.32
N ALA A 308 7.29 19.90 14.46
CA ALA A 308 7.58 20.09 13.05
C ALA A 308 8.74 21.06 12.91
N LEU A 309 9.96 20.53 12.71
CA LEU A 309 11.14 21.33 12.43
C LEU A 309 10.94 22.04 11.09
N VAL A 310 10.10 21.45 10.23
CA VAL A 310 9.66 21.95 8.93
C VAL A 310 8.22 21.50 8.70
N ALA A 311 7.32 22.44 8.40
CA ALA A 311 6.03 22.14 7.79
C ALA A 311 6.19 22.20 6.26
N VAL A 312 6.13 21.06 5.57
CA VAL A 312 6.15 21.03 4.10
C VAL A 312 4.71 21.08 3.62
N LEU A 313 4.30 22.25 3.13
CA LEU A 313 3.02 22.44 2.48
C LEU A 313 3.24 22.34 0.97
N GLN A 314 2.57 21.38 0.34
CA GLN A 314 2.64 21.16 -1.10
C GLN A 314 1.30 21.55 -1.71
N GLY A 315 1.29 22.66 -2.45
CA GLY A 315 0.12 23.15 -3.15
C GLY A 315 0.52 24.07 -4.29
N ASP A 316 -0.43 24.35 -5.19
CA ASP A 316 -0.19 25.29 -6.28
C ASP A 316 -0.08 26.72 -5.74
N ILE A 317 1.15 27.25 -5.71
CA ILE A 317 1.45 28.62 -5.27
C ILE A 317 0.75 29.69 -6.13
N SER A 318 0.33 29.33 -7.35
CA SER A 318 -0.37 30.24 -8.26
C SER A 318 -1.89 30.29 -8.01
N SER A 319 -2.43 29.31 -7.29
CA SER A 319 -3.84 29.23 -6.90
C SER A 319 -4.23 30.36 -5.92
N GLN A 320 -5.53 30.70 -5.86
CA GLN A 320 -6.03 31.75 -4.96
C GLN A 320 -5.75 31.42 -3.48
N LEU A 321 -5.95 30.16 -3.08
CA LEU A 321 -5.64 29.66 -1.74
C LEU A 321 -4.13 29.67 -1.47
N GLY A 322 -3.31 29.26 -2.44
CA GLY A 322 -1.85 29.31 -2.32
C GLY A 322 -1.34 30.74 -2.10
N LYS A 323 -1.87 31.71 -2.85
CA LYS A 323 -1.56 33.14 -2.69
C LYS A 323 -1.99 33.69 -1.33
N GLN A 324 -3.20 33.36 -0.88
CA GLN A 324 -3.70 33.78 0.44
C GLN A 324 -2.85 33.20 1.57
N PHE A 325 -2.47 31.94 1.46
CA PHE A 325 -1.66 31.26 2.46
C PHE A 325 -0.23 31.83 2.53
N ILE A 326 0.42 32.05 1.39
CA ILE A 326 1.75 32.69 1.33
C ILE A 326 1.70 34.10 1.94
N ALA A 327 0.62 34.86 1.72
CA ALA A 327 0.47 36.19 2.30
C ALA A 327 0.30 36.19 3.83
N THR A 328 0.02 35.04 4.44
CA THR A 328 -0.15 34.88 5.90
C THR A 328 1.05 34.26 6.62
N LEU A 329 2.09 33.86 5.87
CA LEU A 329 3.39 33.45 6.42
C LEU A 329 4.31 34.67 6.60
#